data_AF-A3QFI5-F1
#
_entry.id   AF-A3QFI5-F1
#
_cell.length_a   1.000
_cell.length_b   1.000
_cell.length_c   1.000
_cell.angle_alpha   90.00
_cell.angle_beta   90.00
_cell.angle_gamma   90.00
#
_symmetry.space_group_name_H-M   'P 1'
#
loop_
_entity.id
_entity.type
_entity.pdbx_description
1 polymer ?
#
loop_
_entity_poly.entity_id
_entity_poly.type
_entity_poly.pdbx_seq_one_letter_code
_entity_poly.pdbx_strand_id
1 'polypeptide(L)'
;MALPLLWLGGAALGAAFIADAKQKQRQLTLDRRLGRAPKAPEGKRVSPLAPSVLHLGEVKVTPPPGAMVCCFVFGVIEHTGIWLGDDTLVELHGCGLIRPVSSKRFLAGRTGSRIFVACDHQHRPLIGESVLERAQQAIYQYRDYDLFDNNCHRFVWYCLTGEELSISSFDKFNRLLASHFAQAIYWDEAAIAKCD
;
A
#
# COMPACT_ATOMS: atom_id res chain seq x y z
N MET A 1 6.15 45.60 -14.08
CA MET A 1 5.25 44.67 -13.35
C MET A 1 4.91 43.50 -14.28
N ALA A 2 5.67 42.40 -14.22
CA ALA A 2 5.49 41.22 -15.08
C ALA A 2 5.26 39.98 -14.21
N LEU A 3 4.11 39.93 -13.54
CA LEU A 3 3.77 38.88 -12.57
C LEU A 3 2.38 38.19 -12.70
N PRO A 4 1.57 38.33 -13.78
CA PRO A 4 0.39 37.48 -13.95
C PRO A 4 0.56 36.27 -14.91
N LEU A 5 1.54 36.28 -15.83
CA LEU A 5 1.64 35.24 -16.87
C LEU A 5 2.29 33.92 -16.39
N LEU A 6 3.25 33.98 -15.45
CA LEU A 6 3.93 32.78 -14.92
C LEU A 6 2.98 31.88 -14.11
N TRP A 7 2.03 32.49 -13.39
CA TRP A 7 1.04 31.75 -12.59
C TRP A 7 0.02 31.02 -13.46
N LEU A 8 -0.43 31.63 -14.56
CA LEU A 8 -1.34 31.00 -15.52
C LEU A 8 -0.67 29.83 -16.26
N GLY A 9 0.60 29.97 -16.64
CA GLY A 9 1.39 28.88 -17.24
C GLY A 9 1.56 27.68 -16.29
N GLY A 10 1.90 27.94 -15.02
CA GLY A 10 2.01 26.90 -14.00
C GLY A 10 0.69 26.18 -13.70
N ALA A 11 -0.41 26.92 -13.61
CA ALA A 11 -1.74 26.35 -13.38
C ALA A 11 -2.22 25.47 -14.55
N ALA A 12 -2.01 25.91 -15.80
CA ALA A 12 -2.38 25.14 -16.99
C ALA A 12 -1.59 23.83 -17.11
N LEU A 13 -0.27 23.87 -16.86
CA LEU A 13 0.57 22.67 -16.83
C LEU A 13 0.11 21.71 -15.72
N GLY A 14 -0.11 22.20 -14.50
CA GLY A 14 -0.62 21.40 -13.39
C GLY A 14 -1.96 20.73 -13.69
N ALA A 15 -2.91 21.47 -14.29
CA ALA A 15 -4.20 20.92 -14.70
C ALA A 15 -4.06 19.82 -15.76
N ALA A 16 -3.18 20.00 -16.74
CA ALA A 16 -2.89 18.99 -17.76
C ALA A 16 -2.30 17.71 -17.16
N PHE A 17 -1.34 17.82 -16.23
CA PHE A 17 -0.78 16.66 -15.52
C PHE A 17 -1.84 15.89 -14.72
N ILE A 18 -2.72 16.60 -14.02
CA ILE A 18 -3.82 15.98 -13.26
C ILE A 18 -4.80 15.28 -14.21
N ALA A 19 -5.14 15.90 -15.34
CA ALA A 19 -6.02 15.32 -16.35
C ALA A 19 -5.43 14.03 -16.95
N ASP A 20 -4.15 14.04 -17.31
CA ASP A 20 -3.44 12.87 -17.84
C ASP A 20 -3.38 11.72 -16.81
N ALA A 21 -3.06 12.03 -15.54
CA ALA A 21 -3.06 11.03 -14.47
C ALA A 21 -4.45 10.40 -14.28
N LYS A 22 -5.51 11.24 -14.29
CA LYS A 22 -6.90 10.78 -14.17
C LYS A 22 -7.33 9.93 -15.37
N GLN A 23 -6.91 10.29 -16.58
CA GLN A 23 -7.19 9.52 -17.79
C GLN A 23 -6.51 8.15 -17.74
N LYS A 24 -5.22 8.09 -17.37
CA LYS A 24 -4.48 6.83 -17.21
C LYS A 24 -5.14 5.89 -16.20
N GLN A 25 -5.61 6.43 -15.08
CA GLN A 25 -6.30 5.61 -14.08
C GLN A 25 -7.66 5.11 -14.56
N ARG A 26 -8.42 5.94 -15.28
CA ARG A 26 -9.68 5.50 -15.91
C ARG A 26 -9.42 4.37 -16.89
N GLN A 27 -8.40 4.51 -17.73
CA GLN A 27 -8.00 3.47 -18.67
C GLN A 27 -7.64 2.17 -17.94
N LEU A 28 -6.78 2.24 -16.91
CA LEU A 28 -6.42 1.06 -16.10
C LEU A 28 -7.63 0.40 -15.46
N THR A 29 -8.59 1.19 -14.96
CA THR A 29 -9.83 0.68 -14.37
C THR A 29 -10.67 -0.07 -15.40
N LEU A 30 -10.79 0.47 -16.62
CA LEU A 30 -11.46 -0.22 -17.73
C LEU A 30 -10.71 -1.50 -18.12
N ASP A 31 -9.38 -1.44 -18.23
CA ASP A 31 -8.57 -2.62 -18.58
C ASP A 31 -8.71 -3.73 -17.54
N ARG A 32 -8.81 -3.40 -16.24
CA ARG A 32 -9.10 -4.38 -15.18
C ARG A 32 -10.45 -5.05 -15.38
N ARG A 33 -11.50 -4.27 -15.67
CA ARG A 33 -12.86 -4.81 -15.95
C ARG A 33 -12.88 -5.72 -17.17
N LEU A 34 -12.14 -5.36 -18.21
CA LEU A 34 -12.07 -6.11 -19.46
C LEU A 34 -11.08 -7.29 -19.38
N GLY A 35 -10.41 -7.51 -18.24
CA GLY A 35 -9.39 -8.56 -18.10
C GLY A 35 -8.11 -8.31 -18.92
N ARG A 36 -7.86 -7.06 -19.32
CA ARG A 36 -6.72 -6.62 -20.12
C ARG A 36 -5.61 -5.97 -19.29
N ALA A 37 -5.85 -5.77 -18.00
CA ALA A 37 -4.87 -5.16 -17.12
C ALA A 37 -3.57 -6.00 -17.05
N PRO A 38 -2.39 -5.34 -16.95
CA PRO A 38 -1.11 -6.03 -16.90
C PRO A 38 -1.04 -7.06 -15.76
N LYS A 39 -0.91 -8.34 -16.12
CA LYS A 39 -0.72 -9.41 -15.13
C LYS A 39 0.73 -9.45 -14.63
N ALA A 40 1.69 -9.22 -15.51
CA ALA A 40 3.11 -9.24 -15.19
C ALA A 40 3.65 -7.82 -14.97
N PRO A 41 4.73 -7.67 -14.19
CA PRO A 41 5.43 -6.40 -14.04
C PRO A 41 6.02 -5.93 -15.38
N GLU A 42 5.95 -4.63 -15.68
CA GLU A 42 6.47 -4.07 -16.93
C GLU A 42 7.68 -3.15 -16.65
N GLY A 43 8.88 -3.67 -16.87
CA GLY A 43 10.14 -2.95 -16.62
C GLY A 43 10.24 -2.47 -15.16
N LYS A 44 10.38 -1.16 -14.95
CA LYS A 44 10.42 -0.55 -13.61
C LYS A 44 9.02 -0.35 -12.99
N ARG A 45 7.94 -0.46 -13.77
CA ARG A 45 6.56 -0.30 -13.28
C ARG A 45 6.02 -1.64 -12.80
N VAL A 46 6.30 -1.93 -11.55
CA VAL A 46 5.85 -3.16 -10.88
C VAL A 46 4.49 -3.00 -10.19
N SER A 47 4.07 -1.77 -9.93
CA SER A 47 2.76 -1.45 -9.35
C SER A 47 1.98 -0.50 -10.27
N PRO A 48 1.15 -1.03 -11.19
CA PRO A 48 0.36 -0.21 -12.09
C PRO A 48 -0.69 0.66 -11.38
N LEU A 49 -1.18 0.20 -10.22
CA LEU A 49 -2.03 0.96 -9.31
C LEU A 49 -1.36 1.09 -7.95
N ALA A 50 -0.74 2.24 -7.71
CA ALA A 50 -0.25 2.63 -6.39
C ALA A 50 -1.42 3.09 -5.51
N PRO A 51 -1.29 3.01 -4.18
CA PRO A 51 -2.24 3.64 -3.27
C PRO A 51 -2.40 5.12 -3.62
N SER A 52 -3.61 5.66 -3.48
CA SER A 52 -3.87 7.07 -3.81
C SER A 52 -4.93 7.68 -2.90
N VAL A 53 -4.66 8.88 -2.39
CA VAL A 53 -5.65 9.68 -1.66
C VAL A 53 -6.62 10.36 -2.64
N LEU A 54 -6.09 10.84 -3.77
CA LEU A 54 -6.83 11.64 -4.75
C LEU A 54 -7.77 10.81 -5.61
N HIS A 55 -7.40 9.57 -5.89
CA HIS A 55 -8.14 8.75 -6.81
C HIS A 55 -8.56 7.43 -6.19
N LEU A 56 -9.87 7.28 -6.10
CA LEU A 56 -10.53 6.10 -5.56
C LEU A 56 -10.71 5.06 -6.67
N GLY A 57 -10.36 3.81 -6.36
CA GLY A 57 -10.86 2.68 -7.13
C GLY A 57 -12.37 2.56 -6.92
N GLU A 58 -13.10 2.15 -7.95
CA GLU A 58 -14.54 1.89 -7.83
C GLU A 58 -14.83 0.59 -7.06
N VAL A 59 -13.84 -0.30 -6.99
CA VAL A 59 -13.92 -1.59 -6.31
C VAL A 59 -13.13 -1.48 -5.00
N LYS A 60 -13.77 -1.88 -3.90
CA LYS A 60 -13.11 -2.08 -2.61
C LYS A 60 -12.97 -3.57 -2.32
N VAL A 61 -11.92 -3.94 -1.61
CA VAL A 61 -11.57 -5.33 -1.32
C VAL A 61 -11.61 -5.55 0.18
N THR A 62 -12.40 -6.53 0.64
CA THR A 62 -12.36 -6.95 2.04
C THR A 62 -11.05 -7.68 2.31
N PRO A 63 -10.20 -7.21 3.24
CA PRO A 63 -8.94 -7.87 3.54
C PRO A 63 -9.18 -9.20 4.27
N PRO A 64 -8.75 -10.35 3.72
CA PRO A 64 -8.72 -11.60 4.46
C PRO A 64 -7.57 -11.61 5.49
N PRO A 65 -7.63 -12.47 6.53
CA PRO A 65 -6.49 -12.71 7.40
C PRO A 65 -5.21 -13.05 6.62
N GLY A 66 -4.09 -12.44 7.00
CA GLY A 66 -2.81 -12.54 6.30
C GLY A 66 -2.65 -11.55 5.15
N ALA A 67 -3.65 -10.73 4.83
CA ALA A 67 -3.52 -9.71 3.78
C ALA A 67 -2.50 -8.64 4.17
N MET A 68 -1.62 -8.30 3.23
CA MET A 68 -0.70 -7.18 3.40
C MET A 68 -1.44 -5.87 3.13
N VAL A 69 -1.28 -4.91 4.03
CA VAL A 69 -1.96 -3.63 3.98
C VAL A 69 -1.00 -2.45 4.07
N CYS A 70 -1.40 -1.30 3.53
CA CYS A 70 -0.67 -0.05 3.70
C CYS A 70 -1.59 1.17 3.91
N CYS A 71 -1.03 2.26 4.44
CA CYS A 71 -1.68 3.56 4.50
C CYS A 71 -0.68 4.71 4.31
N PHE A 72 -1.21 5.93 4.14
CA PHE A 72 -0.43 7.15 3.98
C PHE A 72 -0.07 7.78 5.33
N VAL A 73 1.15 8.31 5.43
CA VAL A 73 1.68 9.16 6.49
C VAL A 73 2.13 10.47 5.83
N PHE A 74 1.68 11.63 6.33
CA PHE A 74 1.97 12.97 5.77
C PHE A 74 1.90 13.15 4.23
N GLY A 75 1.06 12.38 3.54
CA GLY A 75 0.83 12.47 2.09
C GLY A 75 1.70 11.52 1.26
N VAL A 76 2.55 10.73 1.90
CA VAL A 76 3.39 9.67 1.32
C VAL A 76 3.01 8.30 1.91
N ILE A 77 3.26 7.22 1.17
CA ILE A 77 2.94 5.85 1.62
C ILE A 77 4.14 5.35 2.40
N GLU A 78 4.00 5.23 3.72
CA GLU A 78 5.15 4.92 4.58
C GLU A 78 4.84 3.84 5.63
N HIS A 79 3.59 3.39 5.74
CA HIS A 79 3.24 2.43 6.77
C HIS A 79 2.53 1.21 6.23
N THR A 80 3.07 0.04 6.59
CA THR A 80 2.58 -1.27 6.18
C THR A 80 2.34 -2.18 7.38
N GLY A 81 1.44 -3.14 7.22
CA GLY A 81 1.11 -4.13 8.25
C GLY A 81 0.47 -5.37 7.66
N ILE A 82 0.10 -6.30 8.54
CA ILE A 82 -0.61 -7.54 8.21
C ILE A 82 -1.99 -7.51 8.84
N TRP A 83 -3.03 -7.72 8.05
CA TRP A 83 -4.40 -7.84 8.54
C TRP A 83 -4.61 -9.18 9.25
N LEU A 84 -5.16 -9.18 10.46
CA LEU A 84 -5.47 -10.39 11.22
C LEU A 84 -6.93 -10.83 11.07
N GLY A 85 -7.84 -9.90 10.80
CA GLY A 85 -9.29 -10.12 10.89
C GLY A 85 -9.93 -9.23 11.95
N ASP A 86 -11.26 -9.12 11.94
CA ASP A 86 -12.05 -8.45 13.00
C ASP A 86 -11.52 -7.05 13.39
N ASP A 87 -11.38 -6.17 12.40
CA ASP A 87 -10.82 -4.82 12.52
C ASP A 87 -9.39 -4.75 13.10
N THR A 88 -8.69 -5.89 13.18
CA THR A 88 -7.38 -5.99 13.81
C THR A 88 -6.29 -6.23 12.76
N LEU A 89 -5.18 -5.52 12.90
CA LEU A 89 -3.97 -5.71 12.11
C LEU A 89 -2.72 -5.55 12.99
N VAL A 90 -1.61 -6.13 12.56
CA VAL A 90 -0.31 -6.01 13.22
C VAL A 90 0.55 -4.99 12.49
N GLU A 91 1.14 -4.08 13.26
CA GLU A 91 2.13 -3.13 12.79
C GLU A 91 3.43 -3.24 13.60
N LEU A 92 4.55 -2.90 12.96
CA LEU A 92 5.77 -2.53 13.68
C LEU A 92 5.67 -1.03 14.02
N HIS A 93 5.61 -0.71 15.32
CA HIS A 93 5.57 0.67 15.79
C HIS A 93 6.93 1.34 15.70
N GLY A 94 6.94 2.68 15.63
CA GLY A 94 8.18 3.49 15.60
C GLY A 94 9.08 3.36 16.83
N CYS A 95 8.61 2.71 17.89
CA CYS A 95 9.43 2.36 19.05
C CYS A 95 10.02 0.95 18.98
N GLY A 96 9.88 0.22 17.87
CA GLY A 96 10.39 -1.15 17.72
C GLY A 96 9.44 -2.27 18.18
N LEU A 97 8.33 -1.93 18.87
CA LEU A 97 7.33 -2.91 19.31
C LEU A 97 6.42 -3.34 18.17
N ILE A 98 6.28 -4.65 17.97
CA ILE A 98 5.26 -5.24 17.11
C ILE A 98 3.97 -5.37 17.91
N ARG A 99 2.90 -4.73 17.45
CA ARG A 99 1.65 -4.64 18.21
C ARG A 99 0.40 -4.84 17.34
N PRO A 100 -0.65 -5.48 17.87
CA PRO A 100 -1.97 -5.47 17.26
C PRO A 100 -2.62 -4.11 17.49
N VAL A 101 -3.27 -3.58 16.46
CA VAL A 101 -4.00 -2.31 16.50
C VAL A 101 -5.27 -2.43 15.67
N SER A 102 -6.26 -1.60 16.00
CA SER A 102 -7.45 -1.45 15.14
C SER A 102 -7.14 -0.67 13.87
N SER A 103 -7.99 -0.75 12.84
CA SER A 103 -7.86 0.11 11.64
C SER A 103 -7.83 1.60 12.00
N LYS A 104 -8.67 2.02 12.96
CA LYS A 104 -8.69 3.39 13.48
C LYS A 104 -7.35 3.81 14.07
N ARG A 105 -6.70 2.92 14.85
CA ARG A 105 -5.40 3.20 15.47
C ARG A 105 -4.26 3.12 14.45
N PHE A 106 -4.36 2.26 13.45
CA PHE A 106 -3.43 2.19 12.31
C PHE A 106 -3.46 3.45 11.43
N LEU A 107 -4.55 4.22 11.44
CA LEU A 107 -4.65 5.52 10.76
C LEU A 107 -4.39 6.72 11.68
N ALA A 108 -4.53 6.55 13.00
CA ALA A 108 -4.36 7.64 13.96
C ALA A 108 -2.96 8.27 13.88
N GLY A 109 -2.89 9.61 13.93
CA GLY A 109 -1.64 10.37 13.87
C GLY A 109 -1.00 10.44 12.48
N ARG A 110 -1.70 9.99 11.44
CA ARG A 110 -1.25 9.98 10.04
C ARG A 110 -2.21 10.82 9.19
N THR A 111 -1.77 11.28 8.01
CA THR A 111 -2.65 12.04 7.11
C THR A 111 -3.51 11.15 6.22
N GLY A 112 -3.21 9.85 6.18
CA GLY A 112 -4.06 8.87 5.51
C GLY A 112 -5.36 8.65 6.24
N SER A 113 -6.45 8.54 5.48
CA SER A 113 -7.79 8.18 5.97
C SER A 113 -8.24 6.80 5.48
N ARG A 114 -7.34 6.07 4.82
CA ARG A 114 -7.66 4.83 4.10
C ARG A 114 -6.55 3.81 4.24
N ILE A 115 -6.96 2.55 4.18
CA ILE A 115 -6.10 1.39 4.13
C ILE A 115 -6.26 0.77 2.74
N PHE A 116 -5.16 0.27 2.19
CA PHE A 116 -5.12 -0.40 0.90
C PHE A 116 -4.59 -1.81 1.07
N VAL A 117 -5.09 -2.74 0.26
CA VAL A 117 -4.73 -4.15 0.26
C VAL A 117 -3.88 -4.45 -0.97
N ALA A 118 -2.81 -5.22 -0.81
CA ALA A 118 -2.03 -5.71 -1.94
C ALA A 118 -2.81 -6.80 -2.68
N CYS A 119 -3.10 -6.56 -3.95
CA CYS A 119 -3.92 -7.40 -4.82
C CYS A 119 -3.24 -7.66 -6.16
N ASP A 120 -3.77 -8.62 -6.91
CA ASP A 120 -3.47 -8.80 -8.32
C ASP A 120 -4.30 -7.87 -9.23
N HIS A 121 -4.13 -8.05 -10.55
CA HIS A 121 -4.87 -7.35 -11.60
C HIS A 121 -6.41 -7.59 -11.58
N GLN A 122 -6.90 -8.58 -10.83
CA GLN A 122 -8.30 -9.00 -10.75
C GLN A 122 -8.95 -8.71 -9.39
N HIS A 123 -8.36 -7.80 -8.60
CA HIS A 123 -8.83 -7.44 -7.24
C HIS A 123 -8.74 -8.59 -6.24
N ARG A 124 -7.91 -9.63 -6.49
CA ARG A 124 -7.71 -10.72 -5.53
C ARG A 124 -6.54 -10.39 -4.61
N PRO A 125 -6.74 -10.40 -3.27
CA PRO A 125 -5.66 -10.22 -2.31
C PRO A 125 -4.50 -11.20 -2.53
N LEU A 126 -3.28 -10.70 -2.40
CA LEU A 126 -2.07 -11.51 -2.40
C LEU A 126 -1.74 -11.92 -0.98
N ILE A 127 -1.71 -13.23 -0.73
CA ILE A 127 -1.51 -13.81 0.60
C ILE A 127 -0.46 -14.89 0.49
N GLY A 128 0.53 -14.86 1.37
CA GLY A 128 1.48 -15.96 1.55
C GLY A 128 1.00 -16.91 2.63
N GLU A 129 1.30 -18.21 2.47
CA GLU A 129 0.77 -19.27 3.34
C GLU A 129 1.08 -19.06 4.83
N SER A 130 2.30 -18.65 5.18
CA SER A 130 2.71 -18.45 6.59
C SER A 130 2.57 -17.02 7.09
N VAL A 131 2.00 -16.09 6.30
CA VAL A 131 1.97 -14.67 6.65
C VAL A 131 1.22 -14.42 7.95
N LEU A 132 0.03 -15.02 8.07
CA LEU A 132 -0.81 -14.85 9.25
C LEU A 132 -0.13 -15.41 10.50
N GLU A 133 0.41 -16.62 10.40
CA GLU A 133 1.07 -17.30 11.51
C GLU A 133 2.27 -16.50 12.02
N ARG A 134 3.18 -16.07 11.13
CA ARG A 134 4.37 -15.30 11.53
C ARG A 134 3.98 -13.94 12.10
N ALA A 135 2.97 -13.28 11.55
CA ALA A 135 2.48 -12.02 12.08
C ALA A 135 1.93 -12.18 13.51
N GLN A 136 1.17 -13.25 13.78
CA GLN A 136 0.65 -13.57 15.12
C GLN A 136 1.77 -13.91 16.10
N GLN A 137 2.72 -14.74 15.71
CA GLN A 137 3.86 -15.11 16.56
C GLN A 137 4.75 -13.91 16.91
N ALA A 138 4.83 -12.92 16.01
CA ALA A 138 5.63 -11.72 16.20
C ALA A 138 5.00 -10.69 17.15
N ILE A 139 3.73 -10.84 17.52
CA ILE A 139 3.04 -9.91 18.44
C ILE A 139 3.80 -9.83 19.78
N TYR A 140 3.98 -8.59 20.26
CA TYR A 140 4.73 -8.24 21.47
C TYR A 140 6.24 -8.53 21.43
N GLN A 141 6.76 -8.94 20.29
CA GLN A 141 8.20 -8.96 20.08
C GLN A 141 8.71 -7.55 19.80
N TYR A 142 9.96 -7.32 20.18
CA TYR A 142 10.68 -6.09 19.93
C TYR A 142 11.69 -6.32 18.81
N ARG A 143 11.84 -5.33 17.93
CA ARG A 143 12.89 -5.31 16.90
C ARG A 143 13.74 -4.08 17.10
N ASP A 144 15.06 -4.25 17.04
CA ASP A 144 16.01 -3.14 17.05
C ASP A 144 15.67 -2.18 15.91
N TYR A 145 15.37 -0.94 16.30
CA TYR A 145 14.77 0.05 15.45
C TYR A 145 15.83 1.07 15.05
N ASP A 146 16.27 1.02 13.80
CA ASP A 146 17.01 2.13 13.18
C ASP A 146 16.01 3.06 12.48
N LEU A 147 15.99 4.33 12.91
CA LEU A 147 15.07 5.39 12.46
C LEU A 147 15.10 5.67 10.94
N PHE A 148 16.11 5.17 10.24
CA PHE A 148 16.38 5.49 8.83
C PHE A 148 16.05 4.36 7.85
N ASP A 149 15.75 3.16 8.35
CA ASP A 149 15.30 2.04 7.53
C ASP A 149 13.77 1.91 7.66
N ASN A 150 13.07 1.78 6.53
CA ASN A 150 11.61 1.60 6.48
C ASN A 150 11.21 0.22 7.05
N ASN A 151 11.32 0.09 8.37
CA ASN A 151 11.27 -1.17 9.12
C ASN A 151 9.89 -1.85 9.04
N CYS A 152 8.81 -1.09 8.78
CA CYS A 152 7.48 -1.66 8.61
C CYS A 152 7.43 -2.59 7.38
N HIS A 153 8.08 -2.23 6.27
CA HIS A 153 8.16 -3.06 5.07
C HIS A 153 8.99 -4.31 5.31
N ARG A 154 10.09 -4.18 6.07
CA ARG A 154 10.92 -5.29 6.52
C ARG A 154 10.11 -6.28 7.36
N PHE A 155 9.27 -5.79 8.28
CA PHE A 155 8.39 -6.65 9.07
C PHE A 155 7.38 -7.41 8.20
N VAL A 156 6.71 -6.74 7.26
CA VAL A 156 5.77 -7.40 6.34
C VAL A 156 6.49 -8.40 5.45
N TRP A 157 7.69 -8.07 4.97
CA TRP A 157 8.53 -9.00 4.19
C TRP A 157 8.92 -10.22 5.01
N TYR A 158 9.36 -10.06 6.26
CA TYR A 158 9.61 -11.18 7.16
C TYR A 158 8.36 -12.05 7.35
N CYS A 159 7.19 -11.44 7.51
CA CYS A 159 5.94 -12.20 7.59
C CYS A 159 5.67 -12.98 6.30
N LEU A 160 6.07 -12.47 5.13
CA LEU A 160 5.91 -13.13 3.84
C LEU A 160 6.93 -14.25 3.59
N THR A 161 8.23 -13.99 3.80
CA THR A 161 9.32 -14.91 3.41
C THR A 161 10.03 -15.60 4.55
N GLY A 162 10.04 -15.01 5.75
CA GLY A 162 10.80 -15.47 6.91
C GLY A 162 12.20 -14.88 6.95
N GLU A 163 12.53 -14.05 5.96
CA GLU A 163 13.85 -13.45 5.81
C GLU A 163 13.87 -12.02 6.34
N GLU A 164 14.93 -11.70 7.08
CA GLU A 164 15.21 -10.34 7.50
C GLU A 164 15.95 -9.60 6.38
N LEU A 165 15.26 -8.68 5.71
CA LEU A 165 15.82 -7.88 4.62
C LEU A 165 15.57 -6.38 4.89
N SER A 166 16.61 -5.55 4.81
CA SER A 166 16.43 -4.09 4.85
C SER A 166 15.74 -3.60 3.58
N ILE A 167 14.60 -2.93 3.74
CA ILE A 167 13.78 -2.42 2.66
C ILE A 167 13.63 -0.92 2.88
N SER A 168 14.40 -0.13 2.16
CA SER A 168 14.52 1.31 2.36
C SER A 168 13.42 2.14 1.72
N SER A 169 12.50 1.56 0.94
CA SER A 169 11.40 2.31 0.33
C SER A 169 10.23 1.43 -0.05
N PHE A 170 9.05 2.04 -0.16
CA PHE A 170 7.84 1.38 -0.66
C PHE A 170 7.99 0.88 -2.10
N ASP A 171 8.75 1.59 -2.93
CA ASP A 171 9.06 1.18 -4.30
C ASP A 171 9.95 -0.09 -4.34
N LYS A 172 10.96 -0.18 -3.46
CA LYS A 172 11.74 -1.42 -3.28
C LYS A 172 10.85 -2.56 -2.77
N PHE A 173 9.96 -2.27 -1.82
CA PHE A 173 9.00 -3.24 -1.30
C PHE A 173 8.10 -3.80 -2.42
N ASN A 174 7.52 -2.93 -3.27
CA ASN A 174 6.69 -3.37 -4.39
C ASN A 174 7.45 -4.22 -5.41
N ARG A 175 8.73 -3.93 -5.66
CA ARG A 175 9.56 -4.79 -6.53
C ARG A 175 9.74 -6.18 -5.93
N LEU A 176 10.03 -6.26 -4.63
CA LEU A 176 10.19 -7.53 -3.93
C LEU A 176 8.90 -8.35 -3.95
N LEU A 177 7.74 -7.72 -3.68
CA LEU A 177 6.44 -8.37 -3.78
C LEU A 177 6.17 -8.87 -5.21
N ALA A 178 6.40 -8.02 -6.22
CA ALA A 178 6.15 -8.38 -7.60
C ALA A 178 7.01 -9.57 -8.07
N SER A 179 8.27 -9.61 -7.63
CA SER A 179 9.16 -10.75 -7.86
C SER A 179 8.71 -12.00 -7.11
N HIS A 180 8.35 -11.88 -5.83
CA HIS A 180 7.92 -13.01 -5.00
C HIS A 180 6.65 -13.69 -5.55
N PHE A 181 5.66 -12.89 -5.95
CA PHE A 181 4.40 -13.41 -6.47
C PHE A 181 4.39 -13.61 -8.00
N ALA A 182 5.49 -13.28 -8.69
CA ALA A 182 5.61 -13.31 -10.15
C ALA A 182 4.48 -12.57 -10.90
N GLN A 183 4.04 -11.42 -10.38
CA GLN A 183 2.93 -10.64 -10.93
C GLN A 183 2.99 -9.16 -10.54
N ALA A 184 2.23 -8.33 -11.25
CA ALA A 184 2.10 -6.91 -10.93
C ALA A 184 1.28 -6.70 -9.65
N ILE A 185 1.64 -5.65 -8.88
CA ILE A 185 1.02 -5.34 -7.58
C ILE A 185 0.03 -4.19 -7.73
N TYR A 186 -1.18 -4.41 -7.25
CA TYR A 186 -2.25 -3.41 -7.26
C TYR A 186 -2.70 -3.15 -5.84
N TRP A 187 -2.72 -1.88 -5.44
CA TRP A 187 -3.16 -1.50 -4.11
C TRP A 187 -4.61 -1.02 -4.15
N ASP A 188 -5.53 -1.96 -3.96
CA ASP A 188 -6.97 -1.69 -3.94
C ASP A 188 -7.40 -1.17 -2.56
N GLU A 189 -8.39 -0.26 -2.49
CA GLU A 189 -8.88 0.26 -1.20
C GLU A 189 -9.54 -0.86 -0.39
N ALA A 190 -9.24 -0.92 0.90
CA ALA A 190 -9.84 -1.88 1.81
C ALA A 190 -11.32 -1.54 2.09
N ALA A 191 -12.19 -2.54 2.00
CA ALA A 191 -13.54 -2.48 2.53
C ALA A 191 -13.51 -2.82 4.02
N ILE A 192 -13.38 -1.80 4.87
CA ILE A 192 -13.37 -1.94 6.33
C ILE A 192 -14.73 -1.50 6.87
N ALA A 193 -15.36 -2.35 7.68
CA ALA A 193 -16.59 -1.98 8.37
C ALA A 193 -16.31 -0.78 9.28
N LYS A 194 -17.14 0.26 9.19
CA LYS A 194 -17.06 1.36 10.16
C LYS A 194 -17.53 0.82 11.50
N CYS A 195 -16.67 0.85 12.52
CA CYS A 195 -17.14 0.76 13.89
C CYS A 195 -17.77 2.11 14.24
N ASP A 196 -19.10 2.13 14.37
CA ASP A 196 -19.86 3.28 14.90
C ASP A 196 -19.53 3.54 16.37
#